data_AF-A0A3D4Q8T1-F1
#
_entry.id   AF-A0A3D4Q8T1-F1
#
_cell.length_a   1.000
_cell.length_b   1.000
_cell.length_c   1.000
_cell.angle_alpha   90.00
_cell.angle_beta   90.00
_cell.angle_gamma   90.00
#
_symmetry.space_group_name_H-M   'P 1'
#
loop_
_entity.id
_entity.type
_entity.pdbx_description
1 polymer ?
#
loop_
_entity_poly.entity_id
_entity_poly.type
_entity_poly.pdbx_seq_one_letter_code
_entity_poly.pdbx_strand_id
1 'polypeptide(L)' 'MSEVEITIQEGKFHQIKKMVKALPGGKEILYLRRISMGALTLDPALAPGAFRTLSEEEISILKDATT' A
#
# COMPACT_ATOMS: atom_id res chain seq x y z
N MET A 1 16.48 5.08 12.28
CA MET A 1 15.02 4.83 12.15
C MET A 1 14.87 3.69 11.16
N SER A 2 14.01 2.69 11.43
CA SER A 2 13.85 1.53 10.55
C SER A 2 12.61 1.69 9.68
N GLU A 3 12.72 1.31 8.41
CA GLU A 3 11.60 1.26 7.46
C GLU A 3 11.38 -0.19 7.02
N VAL A 4 10.13 -0.53 6.67
CA VAL A 4 9.77 -1.84 6.15
C VAL A 4 8.65 -1.70 5.13
N GLU A 5 8.78 -2.39 4.01
CA GLU A 5 7.72 -2.54 3.02
C GLU A 5 7.02 -3.87 3.23
N ILE A 6 5.69 -3.84 3.26
CA ILE A 6 4.86 -5.03 3.51
C ILE A 6 3.81 -5.13 2.41
N THR A 7 3.83 -6.24 1.68
CA THR A 7 2.79 -6.62 0.72
C THR A 7 1.88 -7.64 1.37
N ILE A 8 0.57 -7.38 1.34
CA ILE A 8 -0.47 -8.30 1.81
C ILE A 8 -1.54 -8.45 0.74
N GLN A 9 -2.19 -9.61 0.70
CA GLN A 9 -3.30 -9.89 -0.23
C GLN A 9 -4.67 -9.79 0.45
N GLU A 10 -4.72 -9.63 1.78
CA GLU A 10 -5.94 -9.44 2.56
C GLU A 10 -6.01 -8.04 3.19
N GLY A 11 -7.22 -7.58 3.51
CA GLY A 11 -7.48 -6.25 4.06
C GLY A 11 -8.07 -6.28 5.48
N LYS A 12 -7.54 -7.10 6.40
CA LYS A 12 -8.12 -7.23 7.75
C LYS A 12 -7.96 -5.96 8.60
N PHE A 13 -8.89 -5.75 9.52
CA PHE A 13 -8.91 -4.56 10.38
C PHE A 13 -7.62 -4.41 11.22
N HIS A 14 -6.93 -3.27 11.02
CA HIS A 14 -5.66 -2.94 11.65
C HIS A 14 -4.56 -4.00 11.47
N GLN A 15 -4.61 -4.79 10.39
CA GLN A 15 -3.72 -5.92 10.18
C GLN A 15 -2.24 -5.56 10.31
N ILE A 16 -1.76 -4.56 9.57
CA ILE A 16 -0.35 -4.14 9.62
C ILE A 16 0.06 -3.68 11.02
N LYS A 17 -0.78 -2.89 11.71
CA LYS A 17 -0.53 -2.47 13.10
C LYS A 17 -0.40 -3.65 14.06
N LYS A 18 -1.26 -4.67 13.91
CA LYS A 18 -1.23 -5.88 14.72
C LYS A 18 0.02 -6.73 14.41
N MET A 19 0.37 -6.88 13.14
CA MET A 19 1.56 -7.62 12.71
C MET A 19 2.84 -7.04 13.31
N VAL A 20 3.03 -5.71 13.21
CA VAL A 20 4.23 -5.04 13.74
C VAL A 20 4.31 -5.13 15.27
N LYS A 21 3.17 -5.01 15.97
CA LYS A 21 3.11 -5.15 17.43
C LYS A 21 3.41 -6.58 17.90
N ALA A 22 3.10 -7.59 17.08
CA ALA A 22 3.33 -9.00 17.41
C ALA A 22 4.78 -9.47 17.24
N LEU A 23 5.67 -8.65 16.66
CA LEU A 23 7.09 -8.98 16.55
C LEU A 23 7.76 -9.07 17.93
N PRO A 24 8.82 -9.89 18.08
CA PRO A 24 9.62 -9.92 19.31
C PRO A 24 10.10 -8.52 19.68
N GLY A 25 9.81 -8.09 20.90
CA GLY A 25 10.16 -6.75 21.38
C GLY A 25 9.22 -5.62 20.94
N GLY A 26 8.10 -5.91 20.26
CA GLY A 26 6.95 -5.02 20.02
C GLY A 26 7.26 -3.62 19.54
N LYS A 27 7.05 -3.33 18.25
CA LYS A 27 7.30 -1.99 17.68
C LYS A 27 6.01 -1.20 17.47
N GLU A 28 6.10 0.12 17.62
CA GLU A 28 5.03 1.04 17.25
C GLU A 28 5.24 1.59 15.83
N ILE A 29 4.14 1.85 15.15
CA ILE A 29 4.14 2.42 13.81
C ILE A 29 4.00 3.94 13.93
N LEU A 30 5.04 4.67 13.55
CA LEU A 30 5.05 6.13 13.52
C LEU A 30 4.40 6.68 12.25
N TYR A 31 4.55 5.97 11.13
CA TYR A 31 3.98 6.34 9.84
C TYR A 31 3.57 5.08 9.07
N LEU A 32 2.38 5.13 8.47
CA LEU A 32 1.87 4.06 7.62
C LEU A 32 1.23 4.70 6.39
N ARG A 33 1.77 4.38 5.22
CA ARG A 33 1.09 4.67 3.95
C ARG A 33 1.08 3.43 3.08
N ARG A 34 0.05 3.34 2.24
CA ARG A 34 0.01 2.38 1.14
C ARG A 34 0.73 3.02 -0.06
N ILE A 35 1.77 2.38 -0.56
CA ILE A 35 2.56 2.86 -1.70
C ILE A 35 2.18 2.21 -3.02
N SER A 36 1.45 1.10 -2.98
CA SER A 36 0.98 0.38 -4.17
C SER A 36 -0.31 -0.38 -3.88
N MET A 37 -1.04 -0.73 -4.93
CA MET A 37 -2.21 -1.60 -4.90
C MET A 37 -2.24 -2.44 -6.18
N GLY A 38 -2.06 -3.75 -6.04
CA GLY A 38 -1.87 -4.62 -7.20
C GLY A 38 -0.69 -4.15 -8.03
N ALA A 39 -0.91 -3.98 -9.34
CA ALA A 39 0.09 -3.48 -10.27
C ALA A 39 0.21 -1.94 -10.29
N LEU A 40 -0.65 -1.21 -9.57
CA LEU A 40 -0.58 0.24 -9.51
C LEU A 40 0.36 0.72 -8.40
N THR A 41 1.18 1.72 -8.71
CA THR A 41 2.04 2.40 -7.73
C THR A 41 1.52 3.81 -7.48
N LEU A 42 1.60 4.26 -6.22
CA LEU A 42 1.23 5.62 -5.85
C LEU A 42 2.19 6.61 -6.51
N ASP A 43 1.64 7.51 -7.30
CA ASP A 43 2.38 8.57 -7.97
C ASP A 43 3.08 9.48 -6.94
N PRO A 44 4.43 9.56 -6.95
CA PRO A 44 5.18 10.36 -5.98
C PRO A 44 4.96 11.87 -6.15
N ALA A 45 4.46 12.33 -7.30
CA ALA A 45 4.15 13.74 -7.55
C ALA A 45 2.76 14.14 -7.01
N LEU A 46 1.93 13.18 -6.61
CA LEU A 46 0.58 13.46 -6.13
C LEU A 46 0.58 13.97 -4.69
N ALA A 47 0.05 15.18 -4.48
CA ALA A 47 -0.06 15.77 -3.15
C ALA A 47 -1.05 14.98 -2.25
N PRO A 48 -0.87 14.98 -0.92
CA PRO A 48 -1.84 14.37 -0.01
C PRO A 48 -3.24 14.94 -0.21
N GLY A 49 -4.23 14.06 -0.39
CA GLY A 49 -5.63 14.43 -0.64
C GLY A 49 -5.96 14.76 -2.10
N ALA A 50 -4.96 14.88 -2.98
CA ALA A 50 -5.18 15.00 -4.42
C ALA A 50 -5.52 13.64 -5.04
N PHE A 51 -6.12 13.68 -6.22
CA PHE A 51 -6.38 12.51 -7.06
C PHE A 51 -6.05 12.83 -8.52
N ARG A 52 -5.78 11.78 -9.30
CA ARG A 52 -5.67 11.85 -10.76
C ARG A 52 -6.42 10.71 -11.40
N THR A 53 -6.75 10.87 -12.68
CA THR A 53 -7.25 9.76 -13.50
C THR A 53 -6.13 8.77 -13.77
N LEU A 54 -6.51 7.50 -13.95
CA LEU A 54 -5.59 6.47 -14.43
C LEU A 54 -5.27 6.70 -15.92
N SER A 55 -4.07 6.32 -16.34
CA SER A 55 -3.72 6.27 -17.76
C SER A 55 -4.36 5.07 -18.46
N GLU A 56 -4.38 5.07 -19.79
CA GLU A 56 -4.91 3.94 -20.57
C GLU A 56 -4.13 2.65 -20.30
N GLU A 57 -2.82 2.75 -20.10
CA GLU A 57 -1.95 1.61 -19.76
C GLU A 57 -2.29 1.05 -18.38
N GLU A 58 -2.43 1.91 -17.37
CA GLU A 58 -2.82 1.51 -16.00
C GLU A 58 -4.19 0.82 -16.01
N ILE A 59 -5.14 1.31 -16.82
CA ILE A 59 -6.45 0.69 -16.99
C ILE A 59 -6.33 -0.68 -17.65
N SER A 60 -5.51 -0.82 -18.70
CA SER A 60 -5.30 -2.10 -19.38
C SER A 60 -4.74 -3.15 -18.41
N ILE A 61 -3.71 -2.79 -17.65
CA ILE A 61 -3.07 -3.67 -16.67
C ILE A 61 -4.09 -4.20 -15.65
N LEU A 62 -5.00 -3.35 -15.18
CA LEU A 62 -6.03 -3.76 -14.23
C LEU A 62 -7.05 -4.73 -14.83
N LYS A 63 -7.43 -4.53 -16.10
CA LYS A 63 -8.35 -5.43 -16.80
C LYS A 63 -7.73 -6.81 -17.00
N ASP A 64 -6.48 -6.85 -17.44
CA ASP A 64 -5.75 -8.09 -17.70
C ASP A 64 -5.53 -8.90 -16.40
N ALA A 65 -5.30 -8.23 -15.27
CA ALA A 65 -5.09 -8.88 -13.98
C ALA A 65 -6.34 -9.53 -13.38
N THR A 66 -7.53 -9.30 -13.95
CA THR A 66 -8.82 -9.85 -13.47
C THR A 66 -9.41 -10.95 -14.35
N THR A 67 -8.70 -11.33 -15.43
CA THR A 67 -9.08 -12.44 -16.33
C THR A 67 -8.30 -13.70 -15.96
#